data_AF-A0A6A9T9F0-F1
#
_entry.id   AF-A0A6A9T9F0-F1
#
_cell.length_a   1.000
_cell.length_b   1.000
_cell.length_c   1.000
_cell.angle_alpha   90.00
_cell.angle_beta   90.00
_cell.angle_gamma   90.00
#
_symmetry.space_group_name_H-M   'P 1'
#
loop_
_entity.id
_entity.type
_entity.pdbx_description
1 polymer ?
#
loop_
_entity_poly.entity_id
_entity_poly.type
_entity_poly.pdbx_seq_one_letter_code
_entity_poly.pdbx_strand_id
1 'polypeptide(L)'
;MALPVEILFGIYLGIITGIVPALVAGVLGFIFKYVTDVTIPGLGVVVLSLALAGINGGLLALNDETIRSSERAPALLTAIIVILMLSLYAHAKGDKLGGTVPKRLSLQQLRDRTLSTDVIELVGGRGRVTVEVAGEVSDM
;
A
#
# COMPACT_ATOMS: atom_id res chain seq x y z
N MET A 1 -2.40 -38.66 4.98
CA MET A 1 -2.36 -38.34 6.42
C MET A 1 -3.79 -38.08 6.89
N ALA A 2 -4.04 -37.75 8.17
CA ALA A 2 -5.39 -37.32 8.57
C ALA A 2 -5.67 -35.90 8.05
N LEU A 3 -6.85 -35.65 7.46
CA LEU A 3 -7.25 -34.37 6.86
C LEU A 3 -6.97 -33.13 7.74
N PRO A 4 -7.23 -33.13 9.06
CA PRO A 4 -6.93 -31.97 9.91
C PRO A 4 -5.45 -31.60 9.96
N VAL A 5 -4.57 -32.60 9.91
CA VAL A 5 -3.11 -32.38 9.92
C VAL A 5 -2.66 -31.74 8.61
N GLU A 6 -3.24 -32.17 7.49
CA GLU A 6 -2.94 -31.60 6.17
C GLU A 6 -3.42 -30.14 6.07
N ILE A 7 -4.59 -29.82 6.63
CA ILE A 7 -5.07 -28.43 6.72
C ILE A 7 -4.11 -27.58 7.56
N LEU A 8 -3.70 -28.06 8.74
CA LEU A 8 -2.76 -27.34 9.59
C LEU A 8 -1.41 -27.10 8.89
N PHE A 9 -0.90 -28.11 8.20
CA PHE A 9 0.32 -27.99 7.42
C PHE A 9 0.17 -27.01 6.24
N GLY A 10 -0.99 -27.02 5.58
CA GLY A 10 -1.33 -26.07 4.54
C GLY A 10 -1.40 -24.63 5.04
N ILE A 11 -1.97 -24.40 6.23
CA ILE A 11 -1.96 -23.07 6.86
C ILE A 11 -0.53 -22.63 7.17
N TYR A 12 0.27 -23.50 7.76
CA TYR A 12 1.68 -23.22 8.04
C TYR A 12 2.45 -22.82 6.79
N LEU A 13 2.35 -23.63 5.72
CA LEU A 13 2.99 -23.33 4.44
C LEU A 13 2.46 -22.05 3.82
N GLY A 14 1.14 -21.85 3.83
CA GLY A 14 0.48 -20.68 3.25
C GLY A 14 0.88 -19.38 3.94
N ILE A 15 1.05 -19.39 5.27
CA ILE A 15 1.52 -18.22 6.01
C ILE A 15 2.96 -17.89 5.60
N ILE A 16 3.86 -18.86 5.65
CA ILE A 16 5.29 -18.61 5.39
C ILE A 16 5.51 -18.16 3.94
N THR A 17 4.95 -18.90 2.98
CA THR A 17 5.12 -18.60 1.55
C THR A 17 4.31 -17.38 1.11
N GLY A 18 3.21 -17.06 1.80
CA GLY A 18 2.32 -15.95 1.48
C GLY A 18 2.83 -14.58 1.91
N ILE A 19 3.85 -14.50 2.76
CA ILE A 19 4.41 -13.21 3.22
C ILE A 19 4.85 -12.34 2.04
N VAL A 20 5.63 -12.89 1.11
CA VAL A 20 6.17 -12.12 -0.03
C VAL A 20 5.05 -11.67 -0.97
N PRO A 21 4.16 -12.55 -1.48
CA PRO A 21 3.00 -12.12 -2.26
C PRO A 21 2.15 -11.06 -1.57
N ALA A 22 1.91 -11.20 -0.25
CA ALA A 22 1.08 -10.27 0.49
C ALA A 22 1.73 -8.89 0.65
N LEU A 23 3.02 -8.85 0.94
CA LEU A 23 3.78 -7.58 0.99
C LEU A 23 3.76 -6.88 -0.37
N VAL A 24 4.01 -7.61 -1.47
CA VAL A 24 3.97 -7.04 -2.81
C VAL A 24 2.58 -6.49 -3.13
N ALA A 25 1.51 -7.27 -2.87
CA ALA A 25 0.13 -6.86 -3.12
C ALA A 25 -0.29 -5.62 -2.29
N GLY A 26 0.12 -5.57 -1.02
CA GLY A 26 -0.13 -4.45 -0.12
C GLY A 26 0.61 -3.18 -0.52
N VAL A 27 1.91 -3.29 -0.81
CA VAL A 27 2.73 -2.16 -1.27
C VAL A 27 2.20 -1.62 -2.60
N LEU A 28 1.86 -2.51 -3.54
CA LEU A 28 1.32 -2.10 -4.82
C LEU A 28 -0.03 -1.40 -4.68
N GLY A 29 -0.93 -1.94 -3.83
CA GLY A 29 -2.20 -1.29 -3.50
C GLY A 29 -2.03 0.10 -2.89
N PHE A 30 -1.07 0.24 -1.96
CA PHE A 30 -0.71 1.53 -1.39
C PHE A 30 -0.19 2.52 -2.44
N ILE A 31 0.81 2.12 -3.23
CA ILE A 31 1.46 3.00 -4.20
C ILE A 31 0.46 3.47 -5.27
N PHE A 32 -0.31 2.54 -5.85
CA PHE A 32 -1.31 2.88 -6.86
C PHE A 32 -2.33 3.86 -6.28
N LYS A 33 -2.92 3.56 -5.13
CA LYS A 33 -3.91 4.46 -4.56
C LYS A 33 -3.31 5.81 -4.15
N TYR A 34 -2.12 5.83 -3.58
CA TYR A 34 -1.48 7.06 -3.12
C TYR A 34 -1.08 8.00 -4.29
N VAL A 35 -0.51 7.43 -5.36
CA VAL A 35 0.06 8.19 -6.48
C VAL A 35 -0.99 8.47 -7.56
N THR A 36 -1.76 7.48 -7.98
CA THR A 36 -2.69 7.59 -9.13
C THR A 36 -4.15 7.75 -8.72
N ASP A 37 -4.47 7.55 -7.44
CA ASP A 37 -5.84 7.51 -6.91
C ASP A 37 -6.71 6.36 -7.48
N VAL A 38 -6.09 5.40 -8.19
CA VAL A 38 -6.74 4.22 -8.77
C VAL A 38 -6.55 3.00 -7.86
N THR A 39 -7.62 2.23 -7.65
CA THR A 39 -7.59 0.93 -6.97
C THR A 39 -7.36 -0.19 -7.98
N ILE A 40 -6.46 -1.12 -7.64
CA ILE A 40 -6.18 -2.29 -8.48
C ILE A 40 -7.32 -3.30 -8.31
N PRO A 41 -7.86 -3.89 -9.38
CA PRO A 41 -8.89 -4.90 -9.27
C PRO A 41 -8.38 -6.13 -8.53
N GLY A 42 -9.20 -6.71 -7.64
CA GLY A 42 -8.84 -7.89 -6.86
C GLY A 42 -8.40 -9.09 -7.71
N LEU A 43 -8.97 -9.25 -8.92
CA LEU A 43 -8.53 -10.29 -9.86
C LEU A 43 -7.06 -10.12 -10.26
N GLY A 44 -6.58 -8.89 -10.47
CA GLY A 44 -5.17 -8.63 -10.78
C GLY A 44 -4.26 -9.05 -9.63
N VAL A 45 -4.70 -8.83 -8.39
CA VAL A 45 -3.97 -9.24 -7.19
C VAL A 45 -3.93 -10.77 -7.05
N VAL A 46 -5.03 -11.46 -7.38
CA VAL A 46 -5.08 -12.93 -7.37
C VAL A 46 -4.08 -13.51 -8.37
N VAL A 47 -4.10 -13.04 -9.63
CA VAL A 47 -3.18 -13.52 -10.67
C VAL A 47 -1.72 -13.26 -10.29
N LEU A 48 -1.40 -12.04 -9.83
CA LEU A 48 -0.06 -11.68 -9.38
C LEU A 48 0.39 -12.57 -8.21
N SER A 49 -0.46 -12.72 -7.20
CA SER A 49 -0.13 -13.49 -5.99
C SER A 49 0.06 -14.96 -6.31
N LEU A 50 -0.77 -15.53 -7.19
CA LEU A 50 -0.66 -16.92 -7.60
C LEU A 50 0.61 -17.15 -8.42
N ALA A 51 1.01 -16.20 -9.28
CA ALA A 51 2.28 -16.27 -10.01
C ALA A 51 3.48 -16.24 -9.05
N LEU A 52 3.51 -15.29 -8.10
CA LEU A 52 4.58 -15.18 -7.11
C LEU A 52 4.65 -16.40 -6.18
N ALA A 53 3.49 -16.90 -5.74
CA ALA A 53 3.39 -18.11 -4.94
C ALA A 53 3.81 -19.35 -5.74
N GLY A 54 3.44 -19.44 -7.02
CA GLY A 54 3.82 -20.51 -7.92
C GLY A 54 5.33 -20.56 -8.16
N ILE A 55 5.99 -19.40 -8.29
CA ILE A 55 7.46 -19.34 -8.39
C ILE A 55 8.09 -19.81 -7.08
N ASN A 56 7.72 -19.24 -5.92
CA ASN A 56 8.32 -19.61 -4.64
C ASN A 56 8.03 -21.06 -4.24
N GLY A 57 6.77 -21.50 -4.36
CA GLY A 57 6.34 -22.86 -4.09
C GLY A 57 6.89 -23.86 -5.10
N GLY A 58 6.99 -23.48 -6.38
CA GLY A 58 7.58 -24.29 -7.44
C GLY A 58 9.07 -24.51 -7.24
N LEU A 59 9.83 -23.48 -6.87
CA LEU A 59 11.24 -23.59 -6.49
C LEU A 59 11.43 -24.46 -5.24
N LEU A 60 10.56 -24.31 -4.23
CA LEU A 60 10.58 -25.18 -3.05
C LEU A 60 10.34 -26.65 -3.42
N ALA A 61 9.43 -26.90 -4.37
CA ALA A 61 9.19 -28.22 -4.91
C ALA A 61 10.36 -28.76 -5.76
N LEU A 62 11.31 -27.94 -6.22
CA LEU A 62 12.57 -28.44 -6.82
C LEU A 62 13.53 -28.97 -5.76
N ASN A 63 13.47 -28.42 -4.54
CA ASN A 63 14.37 -28.76 -3.45
C ASN A 63 13.83 -29.87 -2.53
N ASP A 64 12.51 -30.04 -2.46
CA ASP A 64 11.85 -31.02 -1.59
C ASP A 64 10.83 -31.86 -2.36
N GLU A 65 11.14 -33.15 -2.53
CA GLU A 65 10.27 -34.16 -3.17
C GLU A 65 8.94 -34.34 -2.44
N THR A 66 8.91 -34.10 -1.13
CA THR A 66 7.72 -34.25 -0.29
C THR A 66 6.62 -33.25 -0.64
N ILE A 67 6.96 -32.16 -1.34
CA ILE A 67 5.98 -31.18 -1.85
C ILE A 67 5.33 -31.65 -3.16
N ARG A 68 6.00 -32.53 -3.92
CA ARG A 68 5.51 -33.04 -5.21
C ARG A 68 4.58 -34.25 -5.08
N SER A 69 4.62 -34.96 -3.96
CA SER A 69 3.81 -36.16 -3.77
C SER A 69 2.31 -35.81 -3.73
N SER A 70 1.52 -36.48 -4.57
CA SER A 70 0.05 -36.29 -4.66
C SER A 70 -0.69 -36.48 -3.35
N GLU A 71 -0.07 -37.13 -2.34
CA GLU A 71 -0.61 -37.30 -0.98
C GLU A 71 -0.78 -35.98 -0.21
N ARG A 72 -0.17 -34.86 -0.64
CA ARG A 72 -0.29 -33.55 0.04
C ARG A 72 -1.19 -32.54 -0.67
N ALA A 73 -2.00 -32.98 -1.64
CA ALA A 73 -2.87 -32.08 -2.39
C ALA A 73 -3.79 -31.19 -1.52
N PRO A 74 -4.40 -31.70 -0.42
CA PRO A 74 -5.23 -30.86 0.46
C PRO A 74 -4.43 -29.77 1.18
N ALA A 75 -3.20 -30.05 1.58
CA ALA A 75 -2.32 -29.07 2.22
C ALA A 75 -1.93 -27.94 1.24
N LEU A 76 -1.61 -28.28 -0.02
CA LEU A 76 -1.27 -27.31 -1.05
C LEU A 76 -2.45 -26.39 -1.39
N LEU A 77 -3.65 -26.96 -1.55
CA LEU A 77 -4.86 -26.16 -1.77
C LEU A 77 -5.12 -25.21 -0.60
N THR A 78 -5.00 -25.72 0.62
CA THR A 78 -5.15 -24.89 1.83
C THR A 78 -4.12 -23.76 1.85
N ALA A 79 -2.86 -24.04 1.50
CA ALA A 79 -1.81 -23.03 1.42
C ALA A 79 -2.15 -21.94 0.39
N ILE A 80 -2.61 -22.32 -0.82
CA ILE A 80 -3.01 -21.36 -1.86
C ILE A 80 -4.15 -20.46 -1.35
N ILE A 81 -5.16 -21.02 -0.70
CA ILE A 81 -6.27 -20.23 -0.15
C ILE A 81 -5.75 -19.22 0.89
N VAL A 82 -4.88 -19.66 1.81
CA VAL A 82 -4.31 -18.78 2.83
C VAL A 82 -3.47 -17.67 2.21
N ILE A 83 -2.65 -17.97 1.20
CA ILE A 83 -1.86 -16.97 0.47
C ILE A 83 -2.77 -15.93 -0.18
N LEU A 84 -3.82 -16.37 -0.87
CA LEU A 84 -4.77 -15.46 -1.52
C LEU A 84 -5.49 -14.58 -0.50
N MET A 85 -5.91 -15.13 0.64
CA MET A 85 -6.51 -14.37 1.73
C MET A 85 -5.55 -13.30 2.26
N LEU A 86 -4.30 -13.68 2.54
CA LEU A 86 -3.27 -12.74 3.01
C LEU A 86 -3.01 -11.64 1.99
N SER A 87 -2.84 -11.98 0.72
CA SER A 87 -2.58 -11.02 -0.34
C SER A 87 -3.71 -10.05 -0.57
N LEU A 88 -4.95 -10.54 -0.66
CA LEU A 88 -6.12 -9.67 -0.84
C LEU A 88 -6.35 -8.79 0.38
N TYR A 89 -6.13 -9.32 1.58
CA TYR A 89 -6.22 -8.52 2.82
C TYR A 89 -5.15 -7.42 2.86
N ALA A 90 -3.90 -7.76 2.59
CA ALA A 90 -2.80 -6.80 2.55
C ALA A 90 -3.03 -5.74 1.47
N HIS A 91 -3.51 -6.14 0.29
CA HIS A 91 -3.90 -5.23 -0.77
C HIS A 91 -5.00 -4.24 -0.32
N ALA A 92 -6.08 -4.73 0.28
CA ALA A 92 -7.17 -3.88 0.77
C ALA A 92 -6.69 -2.89 1.85
N LYS A 93 -5.75 -3.31 2.71
CA LYS A 93 -5.14 -2.43 3.70
C LYS A 93 -4.21 -1.40 3.07
N GLY A 94 -3.42 -1.82 2.07
CA GLY A 94 -2.57 -0.93 1.28
C GLY A 94 -3.38 0.15 0.57
N ASP A 95 -4.42 -0.25 -0.15
CA ASP A 95 -5.34 0.67 -0.84
C ASP A 95 -5.97 1.67 0.14
N LYS A 96 -6.54 1.20 1.26
CA LYS A 96 -7.07 2.09 2.30
C LYS A 96 -6.02 3.06 2.85
N LEU A 97 -4.80 2.58 3.07
CA LEU A 97 -3.70 3.41 3.54
C LEU A 97 -3.33 4.48 2.48
N GLY A 98 -3.28 4.11 1.20
CA GLY A 98 -2.96 5.04 0.11
C GLY A 98 -3.97 6.17 -0.05
N GLY A 99 -5.25 5.91 0.25
CA GLY A 99 -6.30 6.94 0.23
C GLY A 99 -6.39 7.81 1.50
N THR A 100 -5.84 7.34 2.63
CA THR A 100 -5.92 8.04 3.93
C THR A 100 -4.63 8.73 4.34
N VAL A 101 -3.48 8.26 3.82
CA VAL A 101 -2.19 8.90 4.07
C VAL A 101 -2.19 10.27 3.39
N PRO A 102 -1.99 11.34 4.17
CA PRO A 102 -2.07 12.68 3.66
C PRO A 102 -0.88 12.95 2.74
N LYS A 103 -1.12 13.54 1.56
CA LYS A 103 -0.12 13.79 0.51
C LYS A 103 0.88 14.92 0.86
N ARG A 104 1.21 15.10 2.15
CA ARG A 104 1.89 16.28 2.74
C ARG A 104 3.36 16.45 2.34
N LEU A 105 3.80 15.87 1.24
CA LEU A 105 4.94 16.40 0.48
C LEU A 105 4.44 17.53 -0.42
N SER A 106 3.73 18.51 0.18
CA SER A 106 3.33 19.69 -0.56
C SER A 106 4.56 20.61 -0.64
N LEU A 107 5.25 20.58 -1.79
CA LEU A 107 6.20 21.62 -2.17
C LEU A 107 5.53 23.03 -2.23
N GLN A 108 4.21 23.12 -2.01
CA GLN A 108 3.50 24.37 -1.77
C GLN A 108 4.03 25.14 -0.56
N GLN A 109 4.52 24.49 0.51
CA GLN A 109 5.15 25.23 1.61
C GLN A 109 6.47 25.92 1.20
N LEU A 110 7.13 25.43 0.15
CA LEU A 110 8.28 26.11 -0.48
C LEU A 110 7.84 27.19 -1.48
N ARG A 111 6.56 27.20 -1.88
CA ARG A 111 5.95 28.15 -2.82
C ARG A 111 4.95 29.10 -2.15
N ASP A 112 4.83 29.06 -0.83
CA ASP A 112 4.18 30.13 -0.11
C ASP A 112 5.20 31.26 -0.09
N ARG A 113 5.00 32.24 -0.99
CA ARG A 113 5.65 33.55 -0.93
C ARG A 113 5.23 34.23 0.37
N THR A 114 5.79 33.81 1.49
CA THR A 114 5.80 34.63 2.69
C THR A 114 6.60 35.88 2.36
N LEU A 115 6.06 37.05 2.70
CA LEU A 115 6.79 38.32 2.62
C LEU A 115 8.16 38.14 3.28
N SER A 116 9.21 38.67 2.63
CA SER A 116 10.57 38.61 3.16
C SER A 116 10.57 39.06 4.62
N THR A 117 11.26 38.33 5.49
CA THR A 117 11.40 38.63 6.91
C THR A 117 11.82 40.08 7.15
N ASP A 118 12.59 40.66 6.23
CA ASP A 118 13.00 42.07 6.23
C ASP A 118 11.82 43.05 6.21
N VAL A 119 10.73 42.72 5.52
CA VAL A 119 9.53 43.58 5.50
C VAL A 119 8.80 43.50 6.83
N ILE A 120 8.70 42.30 7.42
CA ILE A 120 8.00 42.07 8.68
C ILE A 120 8.72 42.80 9.83
N GLU A 121 10.05 42.80 9.85
CA GLU A 121 10.84 43.53 10.85
C GLU A 121 10.73 45.06 10.66
N LEU A 122 10.64 45.54 9.42
CA LEU A 122 10.48 46.96 9.10
C LEU A 122 9.13 47.55 9.54
N VAL A 123 8.02 46.82 9.33
CA VAL A 123 6.68 47.24 9.80
C VAL A 123 6.43 46.88 11.27
N GLY A 124 7.02 45.78 11.78
CA GLY A 124 6.92 45.37 13.17
C GLY A 124 7.65 46.31 14.14
N GLY A 125 8.79 46.87 13.73
CA GLY A 125 9.56 47.82 14.56
C GLY A 125 9.01 49.25 14.60
N ARG A 126 8.18 49.65 13.61
CA ARG A 126 7.67 51.03 13.49
C ARG A 126 6.16 51.19 13.71
N GLY A 127 5.41 50.09 13.81
CA GLY A 127 3.99 50.08 14.18
C GLY A 127 3.08 50.95 13.30
N ARG A 128 3.51 51.29 12.08
CA ARG A 128 2.75 52.11 11.14
C ARG A 128 2.71 51.44 9.77
N VAL A 129 1.51 51.29 9.24
CA VAL A 129 1.25 50.83 7.88
C VAL A 129 0.38 51.88 7.23
N THR A 130 0.82 52.38 6.07
CA THR A 130 -0.01 53.24 5.21
C THR A 130 -0.65 52.34 4.17
N VAL A 131 -1.98 52.28 4.18
CA VAL A 131 -2.76 51.52 3.20
C VAL A 131 -3.34 52.52 2.22
N GLU A 132 -2.98 52.41 0.95
CA GLU A 132 -3.57 53.18 -0.14
C GLU A 132 -4.53 52.26 -0.91
N VAL A 133 -5.79 52.67 -0.99
CA VAL A 133 -6.83 51.88 -1.65
C VAL A 133 -6.76 52.16 -3.15
N ALA A 134 -6.34 51.16 -3.92
CA ALA A 134 -6.12 51.29 -5.37
C ALA A 134 -7.40 51.10 -6.22
N GLY A 135 -8.60 51.14 -5.62
CA GLY A 135 -9.85 50.82 -6.32
C GLY A 135 -11.09 51.48 -5.72
N GLU A 136 -12.20 51.48 -6.47
CA GLU A 136 -13.48 52.02 -6.01
C GLU A 136 -14.03 51.22 -4.83
N VAL A 137 -14.36 51.91 -3.75
CA VAL A 137 -15.01 51.35 -2.57
C VAL A 137 -16.52 51.45 -2.78
N SER A 138 -17.18 50.30 -2.94
CA SER A 138 -18.64 50.22 -2.95
C SER A 138 -19.15 50.10 -1.52
N ASP A 139 -20.08 50.97 -1.13
CA ASP A 139 -20.83 50.84 0.12
C ASP A 139 -21.80 49.66 0.03
N MET A 140 -22.10 49.03 1.18
CA MET A 140 -23.03 47.89 1.29
C MET A 140 -24.49 48.31 1.33
#